data_AF-A0A821JVA0-F1
#
_entry.id   AF-A0A821JVA0-F1
#
_cell.length_a   1.000
_cell.length_b   1.000
_cell.length_c   1.000
_cell.angle_alpha   90.00
_cell.angle_beta   90.00
_cell.angle_gamma   90.00
#
_symmetry.space_group_name_H-M   'P 1'
#
loop_
_entity.id
_entity.type
_entity.pdbx_description
1 polymer ?
#
loop_
_entity_poly.entity_id
_entity_poly.type
_entity_poly.pdbx_seq_one_letter_code
_entity_poly.pdbx_strand_id
1 'polypeptide(L)'
;KELVEIFFKSVEEKSPNFCLPFEWQQQQQKFYRDIPTILQNSLKLDSKRRRLYGRYKLIIDESEDESAINLLLQTGILDSDPKRTSIFRMSDFSDDINNELLNVEILSTIKLCMETGKTILMVNTNRIHGSLYDVFNQNFSIMATGDMRKIFSKVAIGSKTIDVAVHEDFQCIVHIKRSEFKDIPAPFLSRFQKYSLSVNNFYRIRLHKLSNNEQNILRNIEEKILSFIDHFGQQYFYGMNQSTLYSCLLSLIKVNDNEEYSLLNMHEY
;
A
#
# COMPACT_ATOMS: atom_id res chain seq x y z
N LYS A 1 -1.78 -8.90 -18.96
CA LYS A 1 -3.01 -9.50 -19.50
C LYS A 1 -2.65 -10.41 -20.68
N GLU A 2 -1.92 -9.91 -21.69
CA GLU A 2 -1.44 -10.73 -22.83
C GLU A 2 -0.68 -12.01 -22.46
N LEU A 3 0.25 -11.99 -21.49
CA LEU A 3 1.00 -13.20 -21.12
C LEU A 3 0.12 -14.33 -20.55
N VAL A 4 -0.97 -13.96 -19.87
CA VAL A 4 -1.93 -14.92 -19.32
C VAL A 4 -2.77 -15.51 -20.46
N GLU A 5 -3.15 -14.68 -21.43
CA GLU A 5 -3.87 -15.12 -22.63
C GLU A 5 -3.02 -16.03 -23.52
N ILE A 6 -1.74 -15.68 -23.74
CA ILE A 6 -0.79 -16.51 -24.49
C ILE A 6 -0.60 -17.87 -23.80
N PHE A 7 -0.43 -17.87 -22.47
CA PHE A 7 -0.30 -19.11 -21.70
C PHE A 7 -1.52 -20.01 -21.86
N PHE A 8 -2.74 -19.49 -21.65
CA PHE A 8 -3.95 -20.31 -21.74
C PHE A 8 -4.26 -20.75 -23.18
N LYS A 9 -3.93 -19.94 -24.18
CA LYS A 9 -3.99 -20.35 -25.59
C LYS A 9 -3.06 -21.53 -25.88
N SER A 10 -1.83 -21.52 -25.37
CA SER A 10 -0.91 -22.66 -25.49
C SER A 10 -1.36 -23.90 -24.71
N VAL A 11 -2.11 -23.73 -23.61
CA VAL A 11 -2.69 -24.84 -22.86
C VAL A 11 -3.85 -25.48 -23.64
N GLU A 12 -4.74 -24.68 -24.23
CA GLU A 12 -5.84 -25.15 -25.09
C GLU A 12 -5.31 -25.91 -26.31
N GLU A 13 -4.22 -25.43 -26.93
CA GLU A 13 -3.57 -26.11 -28.07
C GLU A 13 -3.01 -27.49 -27.70
N LYS A 14 -2.45 -27.66 -26.49
CA LYS A 14 -1.82 -28.92 -26.05
C LYS A 14 -2.78 -29.88 -25.35
N SER A 15 -3.88 -29.37 -24.80
CA SER A 15 -4.89 -30.15 -24.09
C SER A 15 -6.27 -29.59 -24.45
N PRO A 16 -6.87 -30.03 -25.57
CA PRO A 16 -8.16 -29.49 -26.05
C PRO A 16 -9.33 -29.76 -25.08
N ASN A 17 -9.17 -30.76 -24.19
CA ASN A 17 -10.13 -31.08 -23.13
C ASN A 17 -9.83 -30.35 -21.82
N PHE A 18 -8.81 -29.50 -21.78
CA PHE A 18 -8.56 -28.60 -20.66
C PHE A 18 -9.69 -27.57 -20.64
N CYS A 19 -10.71 -27.85 -19.86
CA CYS A 19 -11.64 -26.83 -19.42
C CYS A 19 -11.00 -26.19 -18.18
N LEU A 20 -10.88 -24.86 -18.16
CA LEU A 20 -10.75 -24.16 -16.89
C LEU A 20 -11.90 -24.68 -16.01
N PRO A 21 -11.63 -25.19 -14.79
CA PRO A 21 -12.69 -25.75 -13.97
C PRO A 21 -13.85 -24.76 -13.95
N PHE A 22 -15.10 -25.20 -14.14
CA PHE A 22 -16.28 -24.32 -14.09
C PHE A 22 -16.34 -23.54 -12.76
N GLU A 23 -15.73 -24.13 -11.73
CA GLU A 23 -15.30 -23.51 -10.50
C GLU A 23 -14.51 -22.20 -10.68
N TRP A 24 -13.58 -22.02 -11.62
CA TRP A 24 -12.89 -20.74 -11.84
C TRP A 24 -13.80 -19.61 -12.36
N GLN A 25 -14.93 -19.94 -12.98
CA GLN A 25 -15.91 -18.96 -13.45
C GLN A 25 -16.98 -18.61 -12.38
N GLN A 26 -17.31 -19.54 -11.47
CA GLN A 26 -18.21 -19.29 -10.31
C GLN A 26 -17.47 -18.95 -8.98
N GLN A 27 -16.24 -19.42 -8.78
CA GLN A 27 -15.30 -19.06 -7.68
C GLN A 27 -14.65 -17.69 -7.90
N GLN A 28 -15.17 -16.88 -8.83
CA GLN A 28 -15.07 -15.42 -8.69
C GLN A 28 -15.93 -14.89 -7.53
N GLN A 29 -16.57 -15.74 -6.73
CA GLN A 29 -16.65 -15.52 -5.27
C GLN A 29 -15.23 -15.50 -4.67
N LYS A 30 -14.54 -14.38 -4.97
CA LYS A 30 -13.34 -13.80 -4.38
C LYS A 30 -12.65 -14.71 -3.35
N PHE A 31 -11.53 -15.31 -3.73
CA PHE A 31 -10.44 -15.52 -2.77
C PHE A 31 -10.01 -14.13 -2.27
N TYR A 32 -10.71 -13.65 -1.25
CA TYR A 32 -10.37 -12.40 -0.60
C TYR A 32 -9.02 -12.60 0.06
N ARG A 33 -7.97 -12.01 -0.53
CA ARG A 33 -6.69 -11.88 0.15
C ARG A 33 -6.77 -10.67 1.07
N ASP A 34 -6.58 -10.90 2.35
CA ASP A 34 -6.45 -9.86 3.37
C ASP A 34 -5.12 -9.13 3.21
N ILE A 35 -5.00 -8.33 2.14
CA ILE A 35 -3.79 -7.56 1.82
C ILE A 35 -3.40 -6.62 2.97
N PRO A 36 -4.32 -5.89 3.63
CA PRO A 36 -3.98 -5.07 4.80
C PRO A 36 -3.32 -5.87 5.94
N THR A 37 -3.87 -7.03 6.32
CA THR A 37 -3.25 -7.87 7.37
C THR A 37 -1.91 -8.46 6.90
N ILE A 38 -1.80 -8.88 5.64
CA ILE A 38 -0.53 -9.35 5.06
C ILE A 38 0.53 -8.24 5.11
N LEU A 39 0.16 -7.00 4.75
CA LEU A 39 1.03 -5.84 4.85
C LEU A 39 1.45 -5.60 6.31
N GLN A 40 0.50 -5.58 7.24
CA GLN A 40 0.77 -5.38 8.67
C GLN A 40 1.77 -6.42 9.20
N ASN A 41 1.57 -7.69 8.87
CA ASN A 41 2.49 -8.77 9.24
C ASN A 41 3.88 -8.58 8.63
N SER A 42 3.96 -8.08 7.38
CA SER A 42 5.23 -7.80 6.72
C SER A 42 6.02 -6.64 7.33
N LEU A 43 5.33 -5.69 7.97
CA LEU A 43 5.93 -4.55 8.67
C LEU A 43 6.43 -4.94 10.07
N LYS A 44 5.77 -5.93 10.71
CA LYS A 44 6.12 -6.46 12.04
C LYS A 44 7.25 -7.49 12.04
N LEU A 45 7.95 -7.71 10.92
CA LEU A 45 9.08 -8.64 10.86
C LEU A 45 10.19 -8.21 11.84
N ASP A 46 10.73 -9.16 12.61
CA ASP A 46 11.90 -8.92 13.46
C ASP A 46 13.14 -8.49 12.64
N SER A 47 14.12 -7.87 13.30
CA SER A 47 15.31 -7.32 12.63
C SER A 47 16.13 -8.38 11.88
N LYS A 48 16.12 -9.65 12.33
CA LYS A 48 16.84 -10.75 11.68
C LYS A 48 16.16 -11.18 10.38
N ARG A 49 14.85 -11.40 10.40
CA ARG A 49 14.04 -11.77 9.23
C ARG A 49 13.98 -10.64 8.22
N ARG A 50 13.91 -9.41 8.70
CA ARG A 50 13.96 -8.21 7.86
C ARG A 50 15.27 -8.10 7.08
N ARG A 51 16.41 -8.40 7.71
CA ARG A 51 17.70 -8.45 7.00
C ARG A 51 17.77 -9.52 5.93
N LEU A 52 17.15 -10.68 6.15
CA LEU A 52 17.23 -11.81 5.22
C LEU A 52 16.22 -11.72 4.07
N TYR A 53 15.02 -11.19 4.35
CA TYR A 53 13.87 -11.31 3.44
C TYR A 53 13.06 -10.00 3.29
N GLY A 54 13.37 -8.97 4.07
CA GLY A 54 12.56 -7.77 4.19
C GLY A 54 12.86 -6.75 3.10
N ARG A 55 12.26 -6.92 1.91
CA ARG A 55 12.18 -5.83 0.93
C ARG A 55 11.34 -4.68 1.47
N TYR A 56 11.70 -3.45 1.11
CA TYR A 56 10.87 -2.27 1.31
C TYR A 56 9.53 -2.40 0.56
N LYS A 57 8.55 -1.61 0.98
CA LYS A 57 7.16 -1.78 0.55
C LYS A 57 6.81 -0.76 -0.52
N LEU A 58 6.09 -1.20 -1.55
CA LEU A 58 5.43 -0.33 -2.53
C LEU A 58 3.92 -0.51 -2.37
N ILE A 59 3.26 0.54 -1.91
CA ILE A 59 1.80 0.63 -1.86
C ILE A 59 1.32 1.14 -3.20
N ILE A 60 0.50 0.34 -3.87
CA ILE A 60 -0.22 0.71 -5.07
C ILE A 60 -1.63 1.07 -4.61
N ASP A 61 -1.94 2.35 -4.64
CA ASP A 61 -3.24 2.84 -4.22
C ASP A 61 -4.23 2.77 -5.38
N GLU A 62 -5.24 1.92 -5.25
CA GLU A 62 -6.33 1.81 -6.23
C GLU A 62 -7.30 3.02 -6.15
N SER A 63 -7.22 3.81 -5.08
CA SER A 63 -7.89 5.10 -4.96
C SER A 63 -6.92 6.20 -5.42
N GLU A 64 -7.32 6.97 -6.42
CA GLU A 64 -6.47 8.01 -7.02
C GLU A 64 -6.23 9.23 -6.09
N ASP A 65 -6.71 9.16 -4.84
CA ASP A 65 -6.84 10.24 -3.85
C ASP A 65 -6.20 9.91 -2.48
N GLU A 66 -5.23 8.98 -2.44
CA GLU A 66 -4.53 8.58 -1.21
C GLU A 66 -5.43 7.89 -0.14
N SER A 67 -6.65 7.45 -0.49
CA SER A 67 -7.54 6.82 0.48
C SER A 67 -6.93 5.56 1.10
N ALA A 68 -6.12 4.78 0.37
CA ALA A 68 -5.45 3.62 0.97
C ALA A 68 -4.46 4.05 2.05
N ILE A 69 -3.69 5.12 1.84
CA ILE A 69 -2.76 5.65 2.85
C ILE A 69 -3.50 6.13 4.09
N ASN A 70 -4.56 6.90 3.89
CA ASN A 70 -5.37 7.38 5.01
C ASN A 70 -5.96 6.21 5.82
N LEU A 71 -6.46 5.17 5.15
CA LEU A 71 -6.98 3.97 5.81
C LEU A 71 -5.91 3.19 6.55
N LEU A 72 -4.68 3.11 6.04
CA LEU A 72 -3.57 2.47 6.73
C LEU A 72 -3.21 3.18 8.04
N LEU A 73 -3.24 4.52 8.05
CA LEU A 73 -2.98 5.33 9.24
C LEU A 73 -4.14 5.21 10.24
N GLN A 74 -5.39 5.33 9.77
CA GLN A 74 -6.58 5.21 10.61
C GLN A 74 -6.74 3.83 11.25
N THR A 75 -6.28 2.77 10.58
CA THR A 75 -6.34 1.40 11.11
C THR A 75 -5.15 1.02 11.99
N GLY A 76 -4.16 1.91 12.15
CA GLY A 76 -2.95 1.62 12.90
C GLY A 76 -2.04 0.58 12.25
N ILE A 77 -2.27 0.23 10.97
CA ILE A 77 -1.33 -0.59 10.21
C ILE A 77 -0.03 0.19 9.98
N LEU A 78 -0.16 1.48 9.70
CA LEU A 78 0.93 2.45 9.80
C LEU A 78 0.73 3.28 11.07
N ASP A 79 1.82 3.42 11.83
CA ASP A 79 1.81 4.25 13.02
C ASP A 79 1.67 5.73 12.63
N SER A 80 0.69 6.41 13.22
CA SER A 80 0.45 7.84 13.00
C SER A 80 1.31 8.74 13.89
N ASP A 81 2.01 8.18 14.89
CA ASP A 81 2.93 8.94 15.74
C ASP A 81 4.11 9.45 14.91
N PRO A 82 4.31 10.78 14.80
CA PRO A 82 5.42 11.35 14.07
C PRO A 82 6.78 11.02 14.70
N LYS A 83 6.88 10.36 15.85
CA LYS A 83 8.15 9.82 16.37
C LYS A 83 8.50 8.46 15.76
N ARG A 84 7.49 7.70 15.32
CA ARG A 84 7.64 6.33 14.77
C ARG A 84 7.63 6.32 13.24
N THR A 85 6.79 7.17 12.63
CA THR A 85 6.66 7.27 11.17
C THR A 85 6.85 8.71 10.70
N SER A 86 7.74 8.95 9.76
CA SER A 86 7.83 10.23 9.03
C SER A 86 7.08 10.10 7.70
N ILE A 87 6.18 11.04 7.40
CA ILE A 87 5.54 11.09 6.08
C ILE A 87 6.17 12.23 5.27
N PHE A 88 6.75 11.89 4.12
CA PHE A 88 7.30 12.84 3.17
C PHE A 88 6.34 12.97 1.99
N ARG A 89 5.74 14.15 1.87
CA ARG A 89 4.89 14.54 0.73
C ARG A 89 5.61 15.62 -0.07
N MET A 90 5.79 15.36 -1.35
CA MET A 90 6.33 16.35 -2.27
C MET A 90 5.20 16.97 -3.08
N SER A 91 5.31 18.28 -3.28
CA SER A 91 4.35 19.09 -4.02
C SER A 91 4.47 18.88 -5.53
N ASP A 92 3.35 18.96 -6.24
CA ASP A 92 3.31 19.00 -7.71
C ASP A 92 3.22 20.42 -8.27
N PHE A 93 3.26 21.45 -7.42
CA PHE A 93 3.28 22.83 -7.88
C PHE A 93 4.59 23.14 -8.62
N SER A 94 4.48 23.84 -9.75
CA SER A 94 5.61 24.14 -10.64
C SER A 94 6.80 24.81 -9.93
N ASP A 95 6.50 25.66 -8.96
CA ASP A 95 7.52 26.42 -8.21
C ASP A 95 8.32 25.50 -7.26
N ASP A 96 7.69 24.43 -6.77
CA ASP A 96 8.32 23.45 -5.88
C ASP A 96 9.06 22.34 -6.65
N ILE A 97 8.67 22.10 -7.92
CA ILE A 97 9.29 21.06 -8.75
C ILE A 97 10.78 21.34 -8.97
N ASN A 98 11.13 22.60 -9.21
CA ASN A 98 12.48 23.05 -9.53
C ASN A 98 13.31 23.42 -8.29
N ASN A 99 12.75 23.26 -7.07
CA ASN A 99 13.43 23.62 -5.85
C ASN A 99 14.38 22.50 -5.38
N GLU A 100 15.63 22.55 -5.83
CA GLU A 100 16.66 21.59 -5.42
C GLU A 100 16.96 21.63 -3.92
N LEU A 101 16.82 22.80 -3.27
CA LEU A 101 17.06 22.95 -1.84
C LEU A 101 16.05 22.11 -1.03
N LEU A 102 14.78 22.14 -1.44
CA LEU A 102 13.74 21.32 -0.81
C LEU A 102 14.05 19.82 -0.92
N ASN A 103 14.56 19.36 -2.06
CA ASN A 103 14.98 17.97 -2.23
C ASN A 103 16.12 17.61 -1.27
N VAL A 104 17.11 18.49 -1.13
CA VAL A 104 18.25 18.31 -0.20
C VAL A 104 17.79 18.25 1.25
N GLU A 105 16.85 19.10 1.66
CA GLU A 105 16.28 19.11 3.01
C GLU A 105 15.52 17.81 3.32
N ILE A 106 14.68 17.37 2.39
CA ILE A 106 13.93 16.11 2.53
C ILE A 106 14.89 14.92 2.62
N LEU A 107 15.89 14.85 1.73
CA LEU A 107 16.90 13.78 1.75
C LEU A 107 17.74 13.78 3.03
N SER A 108 18.07 14.95 3.57
CA SER A 108 18.78 15.09 4.84
C SER A 108 17.92 14.59 6.01
N THR A 109 16.62 14.83 5.96
CA THR A 109 15.68 14.31 6.97
C THR A 109 15.48 12.80 6.84
N ILE A 110 15.42 12.27 5.61
CA ILE A 110 15.38 10.82 5.34
C ILE A 110 16.64 10.15 5.87
N LYS A 111 17.83 10.74 5.65
CA LYS A 111 19.09 10.26 6.23
C LYS A 111 18.97 10.10 7.75
N LEU A 112 18.46 11.11 8.46
CA LEU A 112 18.28 11.02 9.91
C LEU A 112 17.29 9.89 10.30
N CYS A 113 16.21 9.70 9.53
CA CYS A 113 15.27 8.60 9.74
C CYS A 113 15.93 7.23 9.54
N MET A 114 16.82 7.10 8.55
CA MET A 114 17.61 5.89 8.31
C MET A 114 18.54 5.59 9.48
N GLU A 115 19.23 6.59 10.00
CA GLU A 115 20.17 6.45 11.13
C GLU A 115 19.48 6.11 12.45
N THR A 116 18.23 6.55 12.63
CA THR A 116 17.44 6.39 13.86
C THR A 116 16.43 5.23 13.81
N GLY A 117 16.30 4.55 12.67
CA GLY A 117 15.39 3.40 12.53
C GLY A 117 13.92 3.76 12.41
N LYS A 118 13.62 4.99 12.02
CA LYS A 118 12.25 5.47 11.88
C LYS A 118 11.63 4.97 10.58
N THR A 119 10.34 4.62 10.58
CA THR A 119 9.65 4.28 9.34
C THR A 119 9.43 5.54 8.51
N ILE A 120 9.62 5.46 7.19
CA ILE A 120 9.29 6.55 6.27
C ILE A 120 8.18 6.11 5.31
N LEU A 121 7.20 6.98 5.13
CA LEU A 121 6.19 6.90 4.09
C LEU A 121 6.46 8.00 3.07
N MET A 122 6.70 7.62 1.83
CA MET A 122 7.08 8.51 0.75
C MET A 122 5.93 8.61 -0.26
N VAL A 123 5.30 9.78 -0.33
CA VAL A 123 4.16 10.08 -1.21
C VAL A 123 4.57 11.13 -2.23
N ASN A 124 4.34 10.83 -3.51
CA ASN A 124 4.71 11.70 -4.63
C ASN A 124 6.21 12.10 -4.68
N THR A 125 7.11 11.18 -4.33
CA THR A 125 8.54 11.47 -4.13
C THR A 125 9.43 11.06 -5.30
N ASN A 126 8.87 10.85 -6.49
CA ASN A 126 9.57 10.31 -7.66
C ASN A 126 10.86 11.07 -7.98
N ARG A 127 10.87 12.38 -7.73
CA ARG A 127 12.00 13.30 -7.95
C ARG A 127 13.27 12.93 -7.18
N ILE A 128 13.15 12.29 -6.01
CA ILE A 128 14.31 11.90 -5.17
C ILE A 128 14.57 10.39 -5.16
N HIS A 129 13.84 9.59 -5.93
CA HIS A 129 14.05 8.14 -5.97
C HIS A 129 15.44 7.78 -6.48
N GLY A 130 15.99 8.55 -7.43
CA GLY A 130 17.36 8.38 -7.91
C GLY A 130 18.41 8.54 -6.81
N SER A 131 18.19 9.49 -5.89
CA SER A 131 19.09 9.73 -4.75
C SER A 131 19.13 8.59 -3.74
N LEU A 132 18.07 7.78 -3.69
CA LEU A 132 17.90 6.66 -2.77
C LEU A 132 18.10 5.30 -3.47
N TYR A 133 18.69 5.30 -4.66
CA TYR A 133 18.78 4.11 -5.51
C TYR A 133 19.46 2.93 -4.81
N ASP A 134 20.61 3.14 -4.15
CA ASP A 134 21.30 2.07 -3.42
C ASP A 134 20.48 1.57 -2.22
N VAL A 135 19.76 2.48 -1.55
CA VAL A 135 18.86 2.12 -0.45
C VAL A 135 17.76 1.20 -0.96
N PHE A 136 17.09 1.57 -2.07
CA PHE A 136 16.01 0.77 -2.64
C PHE A 136 16.47 -0.59 -3.18
N ASN A 137 17.69 -0.67 -3.71
CA ASN A 137 18.30 -1.94 -4.10
C ASN A 137 18.75 -2.80 -2.92
N GLN A 138 18.76 -2.25 -1.70
CA GLN A 138 19.38 -2.86 -0.52
C GLN A 138 20.87 -3.17 -0.75
N ASN A 139 21.55 -2.28 -1.48
CA ASN A 139 22.99 -2.33 -1.71
C ASN A 139 23.72 -1.87 -0.44
N PHE A 140 23.79 -2.76 0.53
CA PHE A 140 24.37 -2.46 1.84
C PHE A 140 25.81 -2.94 1.97
N SER A 141 26.65 -2.10 2.56
CA SER A 141 27.97 -2.49 3.06
C SER A 141 27.90 -2.71 4.58
N ILE A 142 28.64 -3.70 5.07
CA ILE A 142 28.69 -4.02 6.50
C ILE A 142 30.07 -3.68 7.01
N MET A 143 30.14 -2.80 8.00
CA MET A 143 31.36 -2.51 8.75
C MET A 143 31.24 -3.14 10.13
N ALA A 144 32.10 -4.12 10.40
CA ALA A 144 32.22 -4.72 11.72
C ALA A 144 33.32 -3.98 12.49
N THR A 145 32.99 -3.46 13.67
CA THR A 145 33.95 -2.86 14.60
C THR A 145 33.77 -3.55 15.95
N GLY A 146 34.63 -4.53 16.23
CA GLY A 146 34.45 -5.46 17.36
C GLY A 146 33.17 -6.28 17.20
N ASP A 147 32.35 -6.34 18.25
CA ASP A 147 31.07 -7.05 18.25
C ASP A 147 29.93 -6.26 17.58
N MET A 148 30.13 -4.97 17.31
CA MET A 148 29.12 -4.11 16.69
C MET A 148 29.22 -4.14 15.17
N ARG A 149 28.13 -4.49 14.51
CA ARG A 149 28.00 -4.43 13.05
C ARG A 149 27.14 -3.23 12.68
N LYS A 150 27.66 -2.35 11.84
CA LYS A 150 26.91 -1.24 11.26
C LYS A 150 26.69 -1.51 9.78
N ILE A 151 25.47 -1.23 9.34
CA ILE A 151 25.05 -1.37 7.94
C ILE A 151 25.05 0.03 7.34
N PHE A 152 25.61 0.19 6.14
CA PHE A 152 25.64 1.46 5.43
C PHE A 152 25.06 1.32 4.03
N SER A 153 24.45 2.39 3.53
CA SER A 153 24.00 2.53 2.15
C SER A 153 24.40 3.89 1.61
N LYS A 154 24.65 3.96 0.30
CA LYS A 154 24.91 5.25 -0.36
C LYS A 154 23.61 6.03 -0.54
N VAL A 155 23.68 7.33 -0.29
CA VAL A 155 22.60 8.29 -0.56
C VAL A 155 23.19 9.52 -1.23
N ALA A 156 22.60 9.95 -2.34
CA ALA A 156 23.02 11.17 -3.03
C ALA A 156 22.24 12.39 -2.49
N ILE A 157 22.93 13.34 -1.86
CA ILE A 157 22.36 14.57 -1.33
C ILE A 157 23.06 15.75 -2.01
N GLY A 158 22.30 16.49 -2.84
CA GLY A 158 22.85 17.51 -3.72
C GLY A 158 23.89 16.90 -4.67
N SER A 159 25.08 17.48 -4.74
CA SER A 159 26.18 17.00 -5.59
C SER A 159 27.05 15.90 -4.97
N LYS A 160 26.75 15.46 -3.75
CA LYS A 160 27.58 14.49 -3.00
C LYS A 160 26.85 13.18 -2.79
N THR A 161 27.58 12.08 -2.93
CA THR A 161 27.13 10.76 -2.46
C THR A 161 27.82 10.47 -1.13
N ILE A 162 27.03 10.11 -0.11
CA ILE A 162 27.52 9.84 1.23
C ILE A 162 27.10 8.44 1.68
N ASP A 163 27.93 7.82 2.52
CA ASP A 163 27.57 6.57 3.20
C ASP A 163 26.72 6.89 4.44
N VAL A 164 25.48 6.40 4.44
CA VAL A 164 24.51 6.61 5.52
C VAL A 164 24.34 5.33 6.29
N ALA A 165 24.46 5.40 7.62
CA ALA A 165 24.18 4.26 8.47
C ALA A 165 22.67 3.93 8.41
N VAL A 166 22.35 2.66 8.16
CA VAL A 166 20.98 2.15 8.09
C VAL A 166 20.71 1.35 9.35
N HIS A 167 19.86 1.90 10.21
CA HIS A 167 19.40 1.20 11.39
C HIS A 167 18.55 -0.01 10.99
N GLU A 168 18.65 -1.10 11.74
CA GLU A 168 17.95 -2.35 11.42
C GLU A 168 16.43 -2.21 11.49
N ASP A 169 15.96 -1.28 12.31
CA ASP A 169 14.55 -0.96 12.43
C ASP A 169 13.97 -0.09 11.32
N PHE A 170 14.82 0.50 10.48
CA PHE A 170 14.39 1.37 9.40
C PHE A 170 13.48 0.63 8.40
N GLN A 171 12.38 1.27 8.04
CA GLN A 171 11.45 0.80 7.03
C GLN A 171 11.16 1.92 6.04
N CYS A 172 11.20 1.60 4.76
CA CYS A 172 10.79 2.49 3.69
C CYS A 172 9.53 1.94 3.03
N ILE A 173 8.56 2.83 2.87
CA ILE A 173 7.29 2.58 2.20
C ILE A 173 7.12 3.66 1.13
N VAL A 174 7.03 3.24 -0.13
CA VAL A 174 6.76 4.13 -1.26
C VAL A 174 5.30 3.97 -1.64
N HIS A 175 4.61 5.09 -1.82
CA HIS A 175 3.24 5.14 -2.34
C HIS A 175 3.27 5.55 -3.81
N ILE A 176 2.42 4.90 -4.60
CA ILE A 176 2.12 5.27 -5.99
C ILE A 176 0.63 5.10 -6.24
N LYS A 177 0.08 5.89 -7.16
CA LYS A 177 -1.29 5.74 -7.63
C LYS A 177 -1.38 4.60 -8.65
N ARG A 178 -2.56 4.03 -8.80
CA ARG A 178 -2.80 2.95 -9.77
C ARG A 178 -2.58 3.41 -11.21
N SER A 179 -3.00 4.64 -11.53
CA SER A 179 -2.75 5.30 -12.81
C SER A 179 -1.26 5.35 -13.19
N GLU A 180 -0.39 5.68 -12.23
CA GLU A 180 1.07 5.81 -12.42
C GLU A 180 1.79 4.48 -12.61
N PHE A 181 1.18 3.37 -12.19
CA PHE A 181 1.83 2.04 -12.16
C PHE A 181 2.40 1.60 -13.52
N LYS A 182 1.75 2.01 -14.62
CA LYS A 182 2.16 1.64 -15.99
C LYS A 182 3.40 2.39 -16.46
N ASP A 183 3.59 3.62 -15.97
CA ASP A 183 4.67 4.50 -16.41
C ASP A 183 5.95 4.27 -15.60
N ILE A 184 5.83 3.61 -14.44
CA ILE A 184 6.96 3.30 -13.58
C ILE A 184 7.78 2.14 -14.19
N PRO A 185 9.11 2.32 -14.36
CA PRO A 185 9.96 1.28 -14.93
C PRO A 185 9.90 -0.04 -14.14
N ALA A 186 9.76 -1.17 -14.85
CA ALA A 186 9.79 -2.50 -14.27
C ALA A 186 11.00 -2.77 -13.35
N PRO A 187 12.23 -2.28 -13.65
CA PRO A 187 13.35 -2.40 -12.72
C PRO A 187 13.08 -1.73 -11.37
N PHE A 188 12.49 -0.53 -11.34
CA PHE A 188 12.14 0.14 -10.08
C PHE A 188 11.13 -0.70 -9.29
N LEU A 189 10.05 -1.11 -9.95
CA LEU A 189 9.02 -1.98 -9.36
C LEU A 189 9.62 -3.27 -8.77
N SER A 190 10.62 -3.86 -9.42
CA SER A 190 11.24 -5.12 -9.00
C SER A 190 11.97 -5.05 -7.65
N ARG A 191 12.30 -3.86 -7.16
CA ARG A 191 13.02 -3.64 -5.89
C ARG A 191 12.14 -3.75 -4.66
N PHE A 192 10.85 -3.53 -4.83
CA PHE A 192 9.89 -3.48 -3.73
C PHE A 192 8.98 -4.71 -3.67
N GLN A 193 8.54 -5.02 -2.46
CA GLN A 193 7.38 -5.88 -2.25
C GLN A 193 6.10 -5.06 -2.44
N LYS A 194 5.21 -5.51 -3.33
CA LYS A 194 4.07 -4.72 -3.80
C LYS A 194 2.79 -5.09 -3.07
N TYR A 195 2.02 -4.08 -2.68
CA TYR A 195 0.72 -4.21 -2.03
C TYR A 195 -0.27 -3.32 -2.76
N SER A 196 -1.19 -3.94 -3.51
CA SER A 196 -2.32 -3.22 -4.10
C SER A 196 -3.43 -3.13 -3.07
N LEU A 197 -3.80 -1.91 -2.72
CA LEU A 197 -4.76 -1.60 -1.67
C LEU A 197 -5.90 -0.76 -2.25
N SER A 198 -7.12 -1.20 -1.97
CA SER A 198 -8.36 -0.51 -2.29
C SER A 198 -9.18 -0.31 -1.01
N VAL A 199 -10.08 0.67 -1.02
CA VAL A 199 -11.04 0.86 0.07
C VAL A 199 -11.88 -0.40 0.33
N ASN A 200 -12.22 -1.15 -0.73
CA ASN A 200 -12.91 -2.43 -0.63
C ASN A 200 -12.11 -3.46 0.20
N ASN A 201 -10.76 -3.46 0.15
CA ASN A 201 -9.98 -4.37 0.99
C ASN A 201 -10.25 -4.14 2.48
N PHE A 202 -10.24 -2.88 2.92
CA PHE A 202 -10.53 -2.52 4.30
C PHE A 202 -11.98 -2.81 4.68
N TYR A 203 -12.93 -2.51 3.78
CA TYR A 203 -14.35 -2.83 3.99
C TYR A 203 -14.57 -4.32 4.24
N ARG A 204 -13.99 -5.20 3.42
CA ARG A 204 -14.17 -6.65 3.60
C ARG A 204 -13.62 -7.15 4.93
N ILE A 205 -12.48 -6.65 5.40
CA ILE A 205 -11.95 -7.03 6.72
C ILE A 205 -12.93 -6.64 7.82
N ARG A 206 -13.41 -5.38 7.80
CA ARG A 206 -14.36 -4.92 8.82
C ARG A 206 -15.68 -5.69 8.74
N LEU A 207 -16.17 -5.96 7.54
CA LEU A 207 -17.37 -6.78 7.31
C LEU A 207 -17.22 -8.16 7.95
N HIS A 208 -16.08 -8.84 7.76
CA HIS A 208 -15.83 -10.16 8.35
C HIS A 208 -15.75 -10.17 9.88
N LYS A 209 -15.54 -9.01 10.52
CA LYS A 209 -15.51 -8.87 11.98
C LYS A 209 -16.90 -8.60 12.60
N LEU A 210 -17.91 -8.32 11.79
CA LEU A 210 -19.29 -8.09 12.25
C LEU A 210 -20.06 -9.39 12.49
N SER A 211 -21.18 -9.32 13.21
CA SER A 211 -22.09 -10.45 13.37
C SER A 211 -22.73 -10.87 12.04
N ASN A 212 -23.19 -12.11 11.94
CA ASN A 212 -23.82 -12.63 10.70
C ASN A 212 -25.02 -11.79 10.24
N ASN A 213 -25.81 -11.26 11.18
CA ASN A 213 -26.97 -10.43 10.86
C ASN A 213 -26.55 -9.09 10.24
N GLU A 214 -25.57 -8.42 10.84
CA GLU A 214 -25.01 -7.16 10.33
C GLU A 214 -24.32 -7.35 8.96
N GLN A 215 -23.61 -8.46 8.78
CA GLN A 215 -23.03 -8.82 7.49
C GLN A 215 -24.09 -8.95 6.40
N ASN A 216 -25.22 -9.61 6.71
CA ASN A 216 -26.31 -9.78 5.76
C ASN A 216 -26.98 -8.44 5.41
N ILE A 217 -27.15 -7.56 6.40
CA ILE A 217 -27.67 -6.20 6.19
C ILE A 217 -26.76 -5.43 5.22
N LEU A 218 -25.44 -5.40 5.47
CA LEU A 218 -24.51 -4.68 4.61
C LEU A 218 -24.42 -5.26 3.20
N ARG A 219 -24.48 -6.58 3.05
CA ARG A 219 -24.52 -7.21 1.72
C ARG A 219 -25.78 -6.82 0.94
N ASN A 220 -26.94 -6.81 1.59
CA ASN A 220 -28.19 -6.36 0.97
C ASN A 220 -28.15 -4.86 0.61
N ILE A 221 -27.56 -4.02 1.46
CA ILE A 221 -27.36 -2.59 1.16
C ILE A 221 -26.42 -2.44 -0.03
N GLU A 222 -25.29 -3.15 -0.05
CA GLU A 222 -24.33 -3.15 -1.15
C GLU A 222 -25.01 -3.52 -2.48
N GLU A 223 -25.77 -4.61 -2.52
CA GLU A 223 -26.51 -5.05 -3.71
C GLU A 223 -27.55 -4.02 -4.18
N LYS A 224 -28.32 -3.44 -3.25
CA LYS A 224 -29.32 -2.42 -3.57
C LYS A 224 -28.69 -1.14 -4.09
N ILE A 225 -27.60 -0.67 -3.49
CA ILE A 225 -26.91 0.54 -3.94
C ILE A 225 -26.30 0.28 -5.33
N LEU A 226 -25.70 -0.89 -5.57
CA LEU A 226 -25.19 -1.25 -6.90
C LEU A 226 -26.29 -1.26 -7.95
N SER A 227 -27.44 -1.88 -7.68
CA SER A 227 -28.60 -1.87 -8.58
C SER A 227 -29.14 -0.46 -8.82
N PHE A 228 -29.14 0.39 -7.78
CA PHE A 228 -29.56 1.79 -7.90
C PHE A 228 -28.61 2.60 -8.79
N ILE A 229 -27.29 2.45 -8.60
CA ILE A 229 -26.29 3.10 -9.44
C ILE A 229 -26.40 2.62 -10.88
N ASP A 230 -26.56 1.32 -11.11
CA ASP A 230 -26.69 0.74 -12.46
C ASP A 230 -27.95 1.27 -13.17
N HIS A 231 -29.06 1.36 -12.44
CA HIS A 231 -30.32 1.86 -12.98
C HIS A 231 -30.28 3.35 -13.35
N PHE A 232 -29.78 4.22 -12.45
CA PHE A 232 -29.76 5.66 -12.69
C PHE A 232 -28.55 6.10 -13.52
N GLY A 233 -27.43 5.38 -13.44
CA GLY A 233 -26.16 5.72 -14.06
C GLY A 233 -25.25 6.54 -13.14
N GLN A 234 -23.94 6.25 -13.18
CA GLN A 234 -22.94 6.88 -12.33
C GLN A 234 -22.86 8.41 -12.51
N GLN A 235 -23.17 8.92 -13.71
CA GLN A 235 -23.06 10.34 -14.07
C GLN A 235 -23.96 11.27 -13.24
N TYR A 236 -25.00 10.74 -12.58
CA TYR A 236 -25.88 11.53 -11.72
C TYR A 236 -25.35 11.69 -10.28
N PHE A 237 -24.28 10.98 -9.93
CA PHE A 237 -23.64 11.07 -8.62
C PHE A 237 -22.33 11.86 -8.75
N TYR A 238 -22.40 13.16 -8.47
CA TYR A 238 -21.24 14.03 -8.57
C TYR A 238 -20.11 13.57 -7.63
N GLY A 239 -18.90 13.43 -8.18
CA GLY A 239 -17.73 12.97 -7.43
C GLY A 239 -17.69 11.45 -7.16
N MET A 240 -18.66 10.68 -7.67
CA MET A 240 -18.65 9.23 -7.48
C MET A 240 -17.54 8.57 -8.32
N ASN A 241 -16.70 7.80 -7.64
CA ASN A 241 -15.65 6.98 -8.23
C ASN A 241 -15.78 5.51 -7.79
N GLN A 242 -14.86 4.66 -8.25
CA GLN A 242 -14.86 3.21 -7.96
C GLN A 242 -14.72 2.87 -6.46
N SER A 243 -14.19 3.79 -5.66
CA SER A 243 -13.99 3.63 -4.22
C SER A 243 -15.16 4.20 -3.38
N THR A 244 -15.98 5.08 -3.93
CA THR A 244 -17.03 5.82 -3.19
C THR A 244 -18.06 4.91 -2.53
N LEU A 245 -18.49 3.84 -3.20
CA LEU A 245 -19.43 2.88 -2.61
C LEU A 245 -18.83 2.25 -1.35
N TYR A 246 -17.61 1.74 -1.45
CA TYR A 246 -16.97 1.05 -0.34
C TYR A 246 -16.54 1.99 0.77
N SER A 247 -16.22 3.26 0.47
CA SER A 247 -15.97 4.26 1.52
C SER A 247 -17.24 4.59 2.29
N CYS A 248 -18.39 4.68 1.61
CA CYS A 248 -19.70 4.84 2.24
C CYS A 248 -20.06 3.62 3.11
N LEU A 249 -19.94 2.40 2.58
CA LEU A 249 -20.20 1.19 3.36
C LEU A 249 -19.25 1.04 4.56
N LEU A 250 -17.97 1.41 4.38
CA LEU A 250 -16.98 1.39 5.45
C LEU A 250 -17.29 2.40 6.55
N SER A 251 -17.86 3.57 6.20
CA SER A 251 -18.23 4.59 7.19
C SER A 251 -19.42 4.17 8.06
N LEU A 252 -20.25 3.23 7.59
CA LEU A 252 -21.34 2.63 8.37
C LEU A 252 -20.86 1.68 9.48
N ILE A 253 -19.59 1.26 9.45
CA ILE A 253 -19.01 0.35 10.44
C ILE A 253 -18.23 1.16 11.48
N LYS A 254 -18.72 1.17 12.72
CA LYS A 254 -18.02 1.75 13.87
C LYS A 254 -17.03 0.75 14.46
N VAL A 255 -15.96 1.29 15.03
CA VAL A 255 -14.99 0.56 15.84
C VAL A 255 -15.00 1.23 17.20
N ASN A 256 -15.30 0.48 18.26
CA ASN A 256 -15.24 1.00 19.62
C ASN A 256 -13.80 0.92 20.18
N ASP A 257 -13.57 1.52 21.35
CA ASP A 257 -12.24 1.54 22.00
C ASP A 257 -11.71 0.13 22.34
N ASN A 258 -12.59 -0.88 22.39
CA ASN A 258 -12.25 -2.28 22.61
C ASN A 258 -11.98 -3.06 21.31
N GLU A 259 -11.84 -2.37 20.17
CA GLU A 259 -11.71 -2.97 18.83
C GLU A 259 -12.89 -3.87 18.39
N GLU A 260 -14.06 -3.71 19.00
CA GLU A 260 -15.28 -4.38 18.55
C GLU A 260 -15.95 -3.56 17.44
N TYR A 261 -16.48 -4.28 16.45
CA TYR A 261 -17.09 -3.71 15.26
C TYR A 261 -18.60 -3.82 15.37
N SER A 262 -19.31 -2.74 15.05
CA SER A 262 -20.77 -2.74 15.01
C SER A 262 -21.29 -1.80 13.92
N LEU A 263 -22.53 -2.02 13.47
CA LEU A 263 -23.21 -1.10 12.56
C LEU A 263 -23.69 0.17 13.27
N LEU A 264 -23.57 1.31 12.57
CA LEU A 264 -24.22 2.55 12.95
C LEU A 264 -25.74 2.33 13.13
N ASN A 265 -26.25 2.74 14.30
CA ASN A 265 -27.67 2.84 14.65
C ASN A 265 -28.46 1.52 14.80
N MET A 266 -27.79 0.37 14.97
CA MET A 266 -28.48 -0.90 15.30
C MET A 266 -28.66 -1.16 16.81
N HIS A 267 -28.13 -0.30 17.68
CA HIS A 267 -28.21 -0.44 19.15
C HIS A 267 -29.08 0.62 19.84
N GLU A 268 -29.81 1.45 19.08
CA GLU A 268 -30.70 2.50 19.63
C GLU A 268 -32.21 2.21 19.51
N TYR A 269 -32.59 0.97 19.20
CA TYR A 269 -33.99 0.54 19.15
C TYR A 269 -34.23 -0.73 19.98
#